data_AF-A0A3D5UX85-F1
#
_entry.id   AF-A0A3D5UX85-F1
#
_cell.length_a   1.000
_cell.length_b   1.000
_cell.length_c   1.000
_cell.angle_alpha   90.00
_cell.angle_beta   90.00
_cell.angle_gamma   90.00
#
_symmetry.space_group_name_H-M   'P 1'
#
loop_
_entity.id
_entity.type
_entity.pdbx_description
1 polymer ?
#
loop_
_entity_poly.entity_id
_entity_poly.type
_entity_poly.pdbx_seq_one_letter_code
_entity_poly.pdbx_strand_id
1 'polypeptide(L)' 'MSEEFHRIKRLPPYVFESVNKLKAKARAEGKDIIDFGMGNPDMPTPPHIV' A
#
# COMPACT_ATOMS: atom_id res chain seq x y z
N MET A 1 13.13 26.64 10.02
CA MET A 1 11.99 26.99 9.15
C MET A 1 11.98 25.93 8.05
N SER A 2 11.10 24.92 8.14
CA SER A 2 11.07 23.84 7.15
C SER A 2 10.64 24.41 5.80
N GLU A 3 11.47 24.27 4.77
CA GLU A 3 11.06 24.55 3.39
C GLU A 3 9.87 23.65 3.04
N GLU A 4 8.71 24.27 2.87
CA GLU A 4 7.47 23.55 2.59
C GLU A 4 7.33 23.37 1.06
N PHE A 5 7.47 22.15 0.57
CA PHE A 5 7.42 21.86 -0.87
C PHE A 5 6.00 21.97 -1.42
N HIS A 6 5.71 23.05 -2.18
CA HIS A 6 4.41 23.28 -2.80
C HIS A 6 3.85 22.13 -3.65
N ARG A 7 4.72 21.27 -4.21
CA ARG A 7 4.31 20.11 -5.03
C ARG A 7 3.61 19.02 -4.21
N ILE A 8 3.98 18.85 -2.94
CA ILE A 8 3.38 17.82 -2.06
C ILE A 8 1.91 18.12 -1.79
N LYS A 9 1.55 19.41 -1.62
CA LYS A 9 0.16 19.86 -1.38
C LYS A 9 -0.81 19.53 -2.52
N ARG A 10 -0.30 19.16 -3.70
CA ARG A 10 -1.10 18.82 -4.88
C ARG A 10 -1.27 17.32 -5.09
N LEU A 11 -0.59 16.48 -4.32
CA LEU A 11 -0.73 15.05 -4.43
C LEU A 11 -2.12 14.65 -3.92
N PRO A 12 -2.92 13.94 -4.73
CA PRO A 12 -4.20 13.44 -4.26
C PRO A 12 -3.97 12.39 -3.15
N PRO A 13 -4.94 12.20 -2.25
CA PRO A 13 -4.90 11.09 -1.30
C PRO A 13 -4.73 9.76 -2.01
N TYR A 14 -3.96 8.85 -1.40
CA TYR A 14 -3.77 7.52 -1.95
C TYR A 14 -5.08 6.73 -1.88
N VAL A 15 -5.65 6.43 -3.06
CA VAL A 15 -7.00 5.85 -3.18
C VAL A 15 -7.16 4.54 -2.40
N PHE A 16 -6.09 3.74 -2.31
CA PHE A 16 -6.14 2.45 -1.61
C PHE A 16 -5.93 2.55 -0.09
N GLU A 17 -5.67 3.72 0.47
CA GLU A 17 -5.44 3.89 1.91
C GLU A 17 -6.66 3.43 2.73
N SER A 18 -7.87 3.82 2.31
CA SER A 18 -9.12 3.45 2.98
C SER A 18 -9.36 1.93 2.96
N VAL A 19 -9.14 1.30 1.79
CA VAL A 19 -9.26 -0.15 1.60
C VAL A 19 -8.23 -0.88 2.45
N ASN A 20 -6.99 -0.39 2.52
CA ASN A 20 -5.93 -0.98 3.35
C ASN A 20 -6.28 -0.95 4.84
N LYS A 21 -6.86 0.15 5.35
CA LYS A 21 -7.34 0.25 6.73
C LYS A 21 -8.45 -0.78 7.02
N LEU A 22 -9.40 -0.94 6.10
CA LEU A 22 -10.48 -1.93 6.22
C LEU A 22 -9.94 -3.37 6.19
N LYS A 23 -9.01 -3.68 5.27
CA LYS A 23 -8.34 -4.99 5.19
C LYS A 23 -7.58 -5.30 6.49
N ALA A 24 -6.84 -4.34 7.02
CA ALA A 24 -6.10 -4.51 8.26
C ALA A 24 -7.02 -4.82 9.46
N LYS A 25 -8.14 -4.08 9.59
CA LYS A 25 -9.16 -4.35 10.61
C LYS A 25 -9.75 -5.75 10.45
N ALA A 26 -10.14 -6.13 9.24
CA ALA A 26 -10.72 -7.44 8.96
C ALA A 26 -9.75 -8.60 9.28
N ARG A 27 -8.46 -8.44 8.95
CA ARG A 27 -7.41 -9.41 9.33
C ARG A 27 -7.25 -9.51 10.85
N ALA A 28 -7.28 -8.39 11.56
CA ALA A 28 -7.21 -8.38 13.03
C ALA A 28 -8.43 -9.04 13.69
N GLU A 29 -9.58 -9.04 13.03
CA GLU A 29 -10.78 -9.78 13.42
C GLU A 29 -10.72 -11.29 13.09
N GLY A 30 -9.60 -11.77 12.52
CA GLY A 30 -9.41 -13.17 12.17
C GLY A 30 -10.08 -13.60 10.86
N LYS A 31 -10.50 -12.64 10.02
CA LYS A 31 -11.07 -12.96 8.70
C LYS A 31 -9.97 -13.37 7.74
N ASP A 32 -10.22 -14.41 6.96
CA ASP A 32 -9.38 -14.80 5.84
C ASP A 32 -9.59 -13.83 4.67
N ILE A 33 -8.55 -13.06 4.32
CA ILE A 33 -8.62 -11.97 3.35
C ILE A 33 -7.71 -12.30 2.17
N ILE A 34 -8.32 -12.59 1.03
CA ILE A 34 -7.65 -12.72 -0.27
C ILE A 34 -7.58 -11.35 -0.93
N ASP A 35 -6.36 -10.85 -1.17
CA ASP A 35 -6.11 -9.47 -1.59
C ASP A 35 -5.64 -9.40 -3.05
N PHE A 36 -6.59 -9.18 -3.96
CA PHE A 36 -6.32 -8.94 -5.39
C PHE A 36 -6.20 -7.44 -5.73
N GLY A 37 -6.07 -6.57 -4.73
CA GLY A 37 -6.10 -5.12 -4.92
C GLY A 37 -4.77 -4.50 -5.35
N MET A 38 -3.65 -5.23 -5.21
CA MET A 38 -2.30 -4.72 -5.46
C MET A 38 -1.54 -5.66 -6.40
N GLY A 39 -0.88 -5.11 -7.43
CA GLY A 39 -0.04 -5.85 -8.37
C GLY A 39 1.35 -6.19 -7.82
N ASN A 40 1.45 -6.52 -6.54
CA ASN A 40 2.73 -6.85 -5.90
C ASN A 40 3.12 -8.28 -6.30
N PRO A 41 4.35 -8.52 -6.79
CA PRO A 41 4.85 -9.87 -6.98
C PRO A 41 4.86 -10.63 -5.65
N ASP A 42 4.50 -11.91 -5.71
CA ASP A 42 4.56 -12.86 -4.60
C ASP A 42 5.88 -13.66 -4.58
N MET A 43 6.56 -13.74 -5.72
CA MET A 43 7.84 -14.42 -5.88
C MET A 43 9.03 -13.48 -5.65
N PRO A 44 10.18 -14.00 -5.17
CA PRO A 44 11.40 -13.21 -5.03
C PRO A 44 11.98 -12.80 -6.39
N THR A 45 12.82 -11.76 -6.37
CA THR A 45 13.64 -11.40 -7.52
C THR A 45 14.50 -12.60 -7.96
N PRO A 46 14.59 -12.92 -9.27
CA PRO A 46 15.42 -14.01 -9.76
C PRO A 46 16.89 -13.93 -9.31
N PRO A 47 17.54 -15.05 -8.92
CA PRO A 47 18.89 -15.04 -8.35
C PRO A 47 19.99 -14.49 -9.27
N HIS A 48 19.81 -14.54 -10.58
CA HIS A 48 20.81 -14.04 -11.54
C HIS A 48 20.77 -12.50 -11.69
N ILE A 49 19.80 -11.83 -11.08
CA ILE A 49 19.66 -10.37 -11.11
C ILE A 49 20.39 -9.71 -9.93
N VAL A 50 20.57 -10.45 -8.81
CA VAL A 50 21.02 -9.93 -7.51
C VAL A 50 22.45 -10.35 -7.20
#